data_AF-A0AAD7QSI8-F1
#
_entry.id   AF-A0AAD7QSI8-F1
#
_cell.length_a   1.000
_cell.length_b   1.000
_cell.length_c   1.000
_cell.angle_alpha   90.00
_cell.angle_beta   90.00
_cell.angle_gamma   90.00
#
_symmetry.space_group_name_H-M   'P 1'
#
loop_
_entity.id
_entity.type
_entity.pdbx_description
1 polymer ?
#
loop_
_entity_poly.entity_id
_entity_poly.type
_entity_poly.pdbx_seq_one_letter_code
_entity_poly.pdbx_strand_id
1 'polypeptide(L)'
;MTSNRAKGRNVHLYVFSEPDKPIGGLKLNPSVTERSFLYMLRILIVATGPYRVTLRSTGDDVMPTEDALKPGHYDLRPYSPRDKIALTDEPCITRILSRTNTGRDEIFRARVRARDGKCVITGTVNINAPDGIWGGFEAAHIFPLSSEDYWVQNGYSQLVTIE
;
A
#
# COMPACT_ATOMS: atom_id res chain seq x y z
N MET A 1 -0.39 -9.69 -21.43
CA MET A 1 -1.40 -10.36 -20.57
C MET A 1 -1.61 -9.51 -19.33
N THR A 2 -2.78 -8.91 -19.17
CA THR A 2 -3.18 -8.25 -17.92
C THR A 2 -3.32 -9.32 -16.84
N SER A 3 -2.26 -9.51 -16.06
CA SER A 3 -2.29 -10.36 -14.86
C SER A 3 -3.46 -9.93 -13.98
N ASN A 4 -4.31 -10.87 -13.57
CA ASN A 4 -5.38 -10.58 -12.62
C ASN A 4 -4.74 -10.09 -11.32
N ARG A 5 -4.77 -8.77 -11.09
CA ARG A 5 -4.16 -8.12 -9.91
C ARG A 5 -4.86 -8.48 -8.60
N ALA A 6 -6.03 -9.13 -8.66
CA ALA A 6 -6.69 -9.69 -7.49
C ALA A 6 -6.17 -11.09 -7.12
N LYS A 7 -5.43 -11.76 -8.00
CA LYS A 7 -4.90 -13.11 -7.73
C LYS A 7 -3.92 -13.06 -6.55
N GLY A 8 -4.19 -13.86 -5.52
CA GLY A 8 -3.35 -13.97 -4.33
C GLY A 8 -3.67 -12.99 -3.20
N ARG A 9 -4.70 -12.15 -3.34
CA ARG A 9 -5.27 -11.42 -2.19
C ARG A 9 -5.90 -12.42 -1.23
N ASN A 10 -5.74 -12.15 0.05
CA ASN A 10 -6.37 -12.89 1.15
C ASN A 10 -7.06 -11.95 2.15
N VAL A 11 -7.01 -10.64 1.88
CA VAL A 11 -7.85 -9.61 2.50
C VAL A 11 -8.68 -8.98 1.40
N HIS A 12 -9.99 -8.91 1.61
CA HIS A 12 -10.96 -8.40 0.65
C HIS A 12 -11.83 -7.33 1.30
N LEU A 13 -12.04 -6.22 0.59
CA LEU A 13 -12.81 -5.08 1.06
C LEU A 13 -14.16 -5.04 0.36
N TYR A 14 -15.22 -4.74 1.11
CA TYR A 14 -16.58 -4.61 0.61
C TYR A 14 -17.24 -3.37 1.19
N VAL A 15 -18.14 -2.75 0.43
CA VAL A 15 -19.14 -1.87 1.03
C VAL A 15 -20.23 -2.77 1.60
N PHE A 16 -20.66 -2.53 2.84
CA PHE A 16 -21.59 -3.43 3.53
C PHE A 16 -22.93 -3.63 2.80
N SER A 17 -23.40 -2.60 2.07
CA SER A 17 -24.62 -2.68 1.24
C SER A 17 -24.46 -3.50 -0.04
N GLU A 18 -23.23 -3.83 -0.45
CA GLU A 18 -22.89 -4.62 -1.63
C GLU A 18 -21.96 -5.79 -1.22
N PRO A 19 -22.42 -6.72 -0.35
CA PRO A 19 -21.55 -7.69 0.33
C PRO A 19 -20.89 -8.71 -0.61
N ASP A 20 -21.42 -8.86 -1.82
CA ASP A 20 -20.94 -9.82 -2.83
C ASP A 20 -19.98 -9.20 -3.86
N LYS A 21 -19.75 -7.88 -3.77
CA LYS A 21 -18.92 -7.14 -4.73
C LYS A 21 -17.68 -6.57 -4.04
N PRO A 22 -16.51 -7.22 -4.19
CA PRO A 22 -15.29 -6.70 -3.60
C PRO A 22 -14.89 -5.40 -4.30
N ILE A 23 -14.66 -4.35 -3.52
CA ILE A 23 -14.17 -3.06 -4.02
C ILE A 23 -12.64 -3.00 -4.02
N GLY A 24 -11.98 -3.88 -3.25
CA GLY A 24 -10.54 -3.84 -3.10
C GLY A 24 -10.00 -4.97 -2.26
N GLY A 25 -8.74 -4.84 -1.86
CA GLY A 25 -8.07 -5.81 -1.02
C GLY A 25 -6.56 -5.81 -1.21
N LEU A 26 -5.88 -6.55 -0.35
CA LEU A 26 -4.44 -6.72 -0.41
C LEU A 26 -4.05 -8.18 -0.24
N LYS A 27 -2.84 -8.50 -0.67
CA LYS A 27 -2.14 -9.68 -0.21
C LYS A 27 -1.47 -9.31 1.11
N LEU A 28 -1.97 -9.89 2.18
CA LEU A 28 -1.48 -9.63 3.53
C LEU A 28 0.00 -10.00 3.64
N ASN A 29 0.77 -9.10 4.23
CA ASN A 29 2.12 -9.39 4.69
C ASN A 29 2.12 -9.42 6.24
N PRO A 30 3.08 -10.09 6.89
CA PRO A 30 3.10 -10.20 8.35
C PRO A 30 3.30 -8.88 9.10
N SER A 31 3.77 -7.82 8.42
CA SER A 31 3.98 -6.50 9.01
C SER A 31 2.75 -5.59 8.97
N VAL A 32 1.66 -5.99 8.30
CA VAL A 32 0.42 -5.20 8.28
C VAL A 32 -0.31 -5.38 9.59
N THR A 33 -0.39 -4.30 10.36
CA THR A 33 -1.21 -4.20 11.57
C THR A 33 -2.59 -3.62 11.28
N GLU A 34 -3.55 -3.80 12.19
CA GLU A 34 -4.87 -3.18 12.08
C GLU A 34 -4.79 -1.65 11.94
N ARG A 35 -3.90 -0.99 12.68
CA ARG A 35 -3.61 0.44 12.54
C ARG A 35 -3.14 0.81 11.13
N SER A 36 -2.14 0.11 10.62
CA SER A 36 -1.61 0.41 9.27
C SER A 36 -2.67 0.17 8.19
N PHE A 37 -3.53 -0.83 8.38
CA PHE A 37 -4.64 -1.12 7.49
C PHE A 37 -5.70 -0.02 7.48
N LEU A 38 -6.11 0.46 8.66
CA LEU A 38 -7.02 1.61 8.76
C LEU A 38 -6.39 2.87 8.14
N TYR A 39 -5.08 3.08 8.29
CA TYR A 39 -4.38 4.18 7.64
C TYR A 39 -4.39 4.06 6.11
N MET A 40 -4.16 2.87 5.56
CA MET A 40 -4.29 2.62 4.12
C MET A 40 -5.70 2.95 3.61
N LEU A 41 -6.74 2.60 4.36
CA LEU A 41 -8.12 2.92 3.99
C LEU A 41 -8.39 4.42 3.98
N ARG A 42 -7.77 5.21 4.87
CA ARG A 42 -7.91 6.69 4.84
C ARG A 42 -7.40 7.33 3.55
N ILE A 43 -6.46 6.68 2.86
CA ILE A 43 -5.93 7.14 1.58
C ILE A 43 -6.84 6.67 0.44
N LEU A 44 -7.34 5.43 0.51
CA LEU A 44 -8.07 4.79 -0.59
C LEU A 44 -9.56 5.07 -0.61
N ILE A 45 -10.16 5.38 0.55
CA ILE A 45 -11.61 5.49 0.72
C ILE A 45 -12.02 6.95 0.85
N VAL A 46 -12.98 7.34 0.02
CA VAL A 46 -13.71 8.60 0.13
C VAL A 46 -15.08 8.30 0.73
N ALA A 47 -15.37 8.90 1.88
CA ALA A 47 -16.63 8.71 2.57
C ALA A 47 -17.29 10.06 2.89
N THR A 48 -18.61 10.15 2.75
CA THR A 48 -19.37 11.37 3.08
C THR A 48 -19.60 11.55 4.58
N GLY A 49 -19.34 10.50 5.37
CA GLY A 49 -19.49 10.48 6.81
C GLY A 49 -18.62 9.39 7.43
N PRO A 50 -18.60 9.32 8.77
CA PRO A 50 -17.79 8.35 9.48
C PRO A 50 -18.27 6.92 9.20
N TYR A 51 -17.31 6.00 9.16
CA TYR A 51 -17.56 4.58 8.98
C TYR A 51 -16.64 3.77 9.87
N ARG A 52 -17.01 2.52 10.10
CA ARG A 52 -16.17 1.51 10.75
C ARG A 52 -15.86 0.39 9.79
N VAL A 53 -14.84 -0.39 10.14
CA VAL A 53 -14.39 -1.54 9.37
C VAL A 53 -14.59 -2.76 10.24
N THR A 54 -15.25 -3.80 9.72
CA THR A 54 -15.55 -5.00 10.52
C THR A 54 -15.08 -6.25 9.81
N LEU A 55 -14.45 -7.17 10.53
CA LEU A 55 -14.13 -8.49 10.00
C LEU A 55 -15.41 -9.33 9.92
N ARG A 56 -15.84 -9.70 8.72
CA ARG A 56 -17.14 -10.36 8.48
C ARG A 56 -17.29 -11.69 9.22
N SER A 57 -16.21 -12.46 9.38
CA SER A 57 -16.26 -13.78 10.00
C SER A 57 -16.53 -13.74 11.51
N THR A 58 -16.09 -12.69 12.21
CA THR A 58 -16.28 -12.57 13.66
C THR A 58 -17.28 -11.48 14.02
N GLY A 59 -17.49 -10.51 13.13
CA GLY A 59 -18.28 -9.31 13.39
C GLY A 59 -17.52 -8.22 14.15
N ASP A 60 -16.25 -8.45 14.49
CA ASP A 60 -15.44 -7.53 15.29
C ASP A 60 -15.10 -6.26 14.49
N ASP A 61 -15.15 -5.12 15.18
CA ASP A 61 -14.67 -3.85 14.67
C ASP A 61 -13.12 -3.86 14.67
N VAL A 62 -12.51 -3.47 13.56
CA VAL A 62 -11.06 -3.28 13.43
C VAL A 62 -10.67 -1.99 14.14
N MET A 63 -9.69 -2.08 15.04
CA MET A 63 -9.28 -0.96 15.88
C MET A 63 -7.85 -0.51 15.51
N PRO A 64 -7.43 0.73 15.82
CA PRO A 64 -6.09 1.22 15.46
C PRO A 64 -4.98 0.66 16.39
N THR A 65 -4.91 -0.66 16.52
CA THR A 65 -3.93 -1.40 17.33
C THR A 65 -2.74 -1.86 16.48
N GLU A 66 -1.67 -2.29 17.15
CA GLU A 66 -0.51 -2.91 16.49
C GLU A 66 -0.68 -4.42 16.31
N ASP A 67 -1.90 -4.94 16.52
CA ASP A 67 -2.19 -6.34 16.28
C ASP A 67 -2.11 -6.65 14.80
N ALA A 68 -1.62 -7.86 14.47
CA ALA A 68 -1.52 -8.30 13.09
C ALA A 68 -2.92 -8.39 12.47
N LEU A 69 -3.07 -7.79 11.27
CA LEU A 69 -4.32 -7.90 10.51
C LEU A 69 -4.55 -9.38 10.12
N LYS A 70 -5.79 -9.84 10.20
CA LYS A 70 -6.16 -11.21 9.84
C LYS A 70 -6.52 -11.31 8.34
N PRO A 71 -6.27 -12.44 7.68
CA PRO A 71 -6.90 -12.72 6.40
C PRO A 71 -8.43 -12.77 6.54
N GLY A 72 -9.16 -12.30 5.54
CA GLY A 72 -10.62 -12.37 5.54
C GLY A 72 -11.33 -11.33 4.68
N HIS A 73 -12.65 -11.27 4.87
CA HIS A 73 -13.54 -10.29 4.25
C HIS A 73 -13.85 -9.18 5.26
N TYR A 74 -13.59 -7.94 4.88
CA TYR A 74 -13.79 -6.77 5.70
C TYR A 74 -14.88 -5.88 5.09
N ASP A 75 -15.87 -5.54 5.90
CA ASP A 75 -16.97 -4.68 5.51
C ASP A 75 -16.71 -3.24 5.97
N LEU A 76 -16.81 -2.30 5.04
CA LEU A 76 -16.90 -0.88 5.32
C LEU A 76 -18.36 -0.55 5.64
N ARG A 77 -18.62 -0.14 6.88
CA ARG A 77 -19.96 0.11 7.42
C ARG A 77 -20.11 1.59 7.78
N PRO A 78 -20.84 2.37 6.98
CA PRO A 78 -21.21 3.72 7.38
C PRO A 78 -22.06 3.70 8.66
N TYR A 79 -21.94 4.72 9.50
CA TYR A 79 -22.80 4.81 10.70
C TYR A 79 -24.23 5.25 10.36
N SER A 80 -24.42 5.99 9.26
CA SER A 80 -25.72 6.42 8.75
C SER A 80 -26.04 5.75 7.42
N PRO A 81 -27.28 5.30 7.17
CA PRO A 81 -27.70 4.79 5.86
C PRO A 81 -27.61 5.81 4.72
N ARG A 82 -27.48 7.11 5.06
CA ARG A 82 -27.32 8.19 4.06
C ARG A 82 -25.87 8.39 3.63
N ASP A 83 -24.92 7.88 4.42
CA ASP A 83 -23.50 8.06 4.14
C ASP A 83 -23.05 7.10 3.04
N LYS A 84 -22.25 7.62 2.11
CA LYS A 84 -21.72 6.88 0.97
C LYS A 84 -20.25 6.62 1.17
N ILE A 85 -19.80 5.47 0.67
CA ILE A 85 -18.41 5.03 0.66
C ILE A 85 -18.05 4.71 -0.79
N ALA A 86 -16.95 5.28 -1.26
CA ALA A 86 -16.39 5.03 -2.58
C ALA A 86 -14.86 4.89 -2.50
N LEU A 87 -14.26 4.34 -3.55
CA LEU A 87 -12.81 4.47 -3.74
C LEU A 87 -12.49 5.88 -4.24
N THR A 88 -11.32 6.38 -3.88
CA THR A 88 -10.76 7.58 -4.51
C THR A 88 -10.63 7.39 -6.03
N ASP A 89 -10.88 8.47 -6.77
CA ASP A 89 -10.64 8.58 -8.21
C ASP A 89 -9.23 9.08 -8.53
N GLU A 90 -8.42 9.37 -7.51
CA GLU A 90 -7.02 9.74 -7.67
C GLU A 90 -6.24 8.65 -8.43
N PRO A 91 -5.43 9.04 -9.43
CA PRO A 91 -4.70 8.07 -10.23
C PRO A 91 -3.63 7.36 -9.41
N CYS A 92 -3.68 6.03 -9.40
CA CYS A 92 -2.63 5.21 -8.80
C CYS A 92 -1.41 5.14 -9.73
N ILE A 93 -0.42 6.01 -9.48
CA ILE A 93 0.84 6.00 -10.22
C ILE A 93 1.68 4.83 -9.73
N THR A 94 1.74 3.77 -10.54
CA THR A 94 2.46 2.56 -10.17
C THR A 94 3.96 2.74 -10.33
N ARG A 95 4.71 2.38 -9.28
CA ARG A 95 6.17 2.34 -9.30
C ARG A 95 6.71 1.49 -10.45
N ILE A 96 7.74 2.03 -11.12
CA ILE A 96 8.55 1.31 -12.09
C ILE A 96 9.84 0.88 -11.40
N LEU A 97 10.27 -0.36 -11.64
CA LEU A 97 11.54 -0.86 -11.10
C LEU A 97 12.69 -0.11 -11.77
N SER A 98 13.66 0.38 -10.98
CA SER A 98 14.88 1.02 -11.46
C SER A 98 15.85 -0.03 -12.02
N ARG A 99 15.48 -0.61 -13.16
CA ARG A 99 16.25 -1.65 -13.88
C ARG A 99 17.20 -1.07 -14.92
N THR A 100 17.12 0.23 -15.21
CA THR A 100 18.07 0.91 -16.10
C THR A 100 19.45 0.92 -15.46
N ASN A 101 20.47 0.65 -16.27
CA ASN A 101 21.86 0.56 -15.83
C ASN A 101 22.62 1.82 -16.26
N THR A 102 22.09 2.98 -15.88
CA THR A 102 22.82 4.25 -16.03
C THR A 102 23.71 4.45 -14.79
N GLY A 103 24.83 5.16 -14.91
CA GLY A 103 25.69 5.45 -13.75
C GLY A 103 24.97 6.21 -12.62
N ARG A 104 23.89 6.94 -12.93
CA ARG A 104 23.01 7.58 -11.92
C ARG A 104 22.22 6.54 -11.12
N ASP A 105 21.72 5.50 -11.78
CA ASP A 105 20.94 4.42 -11.14
C ASP A 105 21.81 3.60 -10.18
N GLU A 106 23.10 3.39 -10.50
CA GLU A 106 24.03 2.67 -9.61
C GLU A 106 24.25 3.39 -8.28
N ILE A 107 24.52 4.70 -8.32
CA ILE A 107 24.71 5.52 -7.11
C ILE A 107 23.42 5.54 -6.28
N PHE A 108 22.27 5.73 -6.92
CA PHE A 108 20.97 5.70 -6.25
C PHE A 108 20.74 4.34 -5.56
N ARG A 109 20.93 3.23 -6.28
CA ARG A 109 20.79 1.87 -5.75
C ARG A 109 21.72 1.65 -4.57
N ALA A 110 22.98 2.06 -4.66
CA ALA A 110 23.95 1.92 -3.58
C ALA A 110 23.51 2.67 -2.31
N ARG A 111 23.05 3.92 -2.45
CA ARG A 111 22.56 4.73 -1.32
C ARG A 111 21.31 4.14 -0.68
N VAL A 112 20.33 3.70 -1.48
CA VAL A 112 19.11 3.03 -0.98
C VAL A 112 19.47 1.76 -0.22
N ARG A 113 20.35 0.94 -0.79
CA ARG A 113 20.83 -0.31 -0.19
C ARG A 113 21.53 -0.08 1.15
N ALA A 114 22.43 0.90 1.21
CA ALA A 114 23.15 1.27 2.43
C ALA A 114 22.21 1.79 3.53
N ARG A 115 21.17 2.55 3.16
CA ARG A 115 20.17 3.06 4.10
C ARG A 115 19.23 1.97 4.61
N ASP A 116 18.70 1.14 3.71
CA ASP A 116 17.57 0.27 4.03
C ASP A 116 18.01 -1.10 4.56
N GLY A 117 18.94 -1.79 3.88
CA GLY A 117 19.41 -3.13 4.27
C GLY A 117 18.33 -4.24 4.34
N LYS A 118 17.07 -3.91 4.08
CA LYS A 118 15.89 -4.77 4.24
C LYS A 118 14.79 -4.37 3.27
N CYS A 119 13.79 -5.21 3.12
CA CYS A 119 12.54 -4.84 2.45
C CYS A 119 11.76 -3.91 3.37
N VAL A 120 11.60 -2.64 2.98
CA VAL A 120 10.87 -1.64 3.78
C VAL A 120 9.36 -1.94 3.92
N ILE A 121 8.82 -2.81 3.05
CA ILE A 121 7.41 -3.19 3.08
C ILE A 121 7.13 -4.39 3.99
N THR A 122 8.03 -5.39 4.01
CA THR A 122 7.84 -6.62 4.80
C THR A 122 8.70 -6.70 6.06
N GLY A 123 9.65 -5.77 6.21
CA GLY A 123 10.66 -5.80 7.27
C GLY A 123 11.75 -6.86 7.10
N THR A 124 11.66 -7.72 6.07
CA THR A 124 12.60 -8.83 5.85
C THR A 124 14.02 -8.30 5.63
N VAL A 125 14.94 -8.62 6.53
CA VAL A 125 16.35 -8.24 6.43
C VAL A 125 17.03 -9.01 5.30
N ASN A 126 17.85 -8.33 4.51
CA ASN A 126 18.70 -9.00 3.52
C ASN A 126 19.96 -9.54 4.22
N ILE A 127 19.92 -10.80 4.63
CA ILE A 127 21.04 -11.45 5.31
C ILE A 127 22.31 -11.56 4.45
N ASN A 128 22.17 -11.50 3.11
CA ASN A 128 23.30 -11.59 2.17
C ASN A 128 23.80 -10.21 1.70
N ALA A 129 23.29 -9.11 2.28
CA ALA A 129 23.76 -7.76 1.98
C ALA A 129 25.27 -7.55 2.21
N PRO A 130 25.91 -8.14 3.25
CA PRO A 130 27.36 -8.03 3.46
C PRO A 130 28.18 -8.61 2.29
N ASP A 131 27.69 -9.65 1.63
CA ASP A 131 28.33 -10.27 0.46
C ASP A 131 28.02 -9.53 -0.86
N GLY A 132 27.33 -8.39 -0.79
CA GLY A 132 26.90 -7.64 -1.96
C GLY A 132 25.77 -8.32 -2.75
N ILE A 133 25.11 -9.33 -2.19
CA ILE A 133 24.04 -10.08 -2.86
C ILE A 133 22.69 -9.43 -2.52
N TRP A 134 22.04 -8.89 -3.55
CA TRP A 134 20.76 -8.16 -3.42
C TRP A 134 19.61 -8.83 -4.17
N GLY A 135 19.76 -10.10 -4.55
CA GLY A 135 18.70 -10.86 -5.23
C GLY A 135 17.41 -10.81 -4.41
N GLY A 136 16.30 -10.40 -5.04
CA GLY A 136 15.01 -10.24 -4.38
C GLY A 136 14.80 -8.91 -3.65
N PHE A 137 15.79 -8.02 -3.61
CA PHE A 137 15.72 -6.70 -3.00
C PHE A 137 16.01 -5.60 -4.03
N GLU A 138 14.93 -4.97 -4.51
CA GLU A 138 15.01 -3.95 -5.56
C GLU A 138 14.87 -2.54 -4.98
N ALA A 139 15.89 -1.71 -5.19
CA ALA A 139 15.74 -0.27 -5.02
C ALA A 139 14.76 0.25 -6.07
N ALA A 140 13.91 1.19 -5.69
CA ALA A 140 13.26 2.04 -6.66
C ALA A 140 12.65 3.28 -6.03
N HIS A 141 12.36 4.21 -6.93
CA HIS A 141 11.78 5.49 -6.64
C HIS A 141 10.36 5.32 -6.08
N ILE A 142 10.02 6.12 -5.06
CA ILE A 142 8.66 6.19 -4.52
C ILE A 142 7.73 6.72 -5.62
N PHE A 143 8.13 7.82 -6.25
CA PHE A 143 7.48 8.36 -7.43
C PHE A 143 8.29 8.01 -8.69
N PRO A 144 7.69 7.42 -9.73
CA PRO A 144 8.45 6.96 -10.89
C PRO A 144 9.00 8.13 -11.71
N LEU A 145 10.27 8.04 -12.09
CA LEU A 145 10.95 9.07 -12.91
C LEU A 145 10.25 9.30 -14.27
N SER A 146 9.64 8.26 -14.84
CA SER A 146 8.90 8.37 -16.11
C SER A 146 7.60 9.18 -16.00
N SER A 147 7.22 9.62 -14.81
CA SER A 147 6.04 10.45 -14.56
C SER A 147 6.41 11.79 -13.94
N GLU A 148 7.67 12.24 -14.09
CA GLU A 148 8.17 13.51 -13.55
C GLU A 148 7.28 14.71 -13.93
N ASP A 149 6.73 14.75 -15.14
CA ASP A 149 5.80 15.81 -15.55
C ASP A 149 4.58 15.89 -14.61
N TYR A 150 4.02 14.74 -14.22
CA TYR A 150 2.90 14.68 -13.27
C TYR A 150 3.33 15.15 -11.88
N TRP A 151 4.54 14.79 -11.45
CA TRP A 151 5.11 15.26 -10.17
C TRP A 151 5.22 16.79 -10.13
N VAL A 152 5.77 17.39 -11.18
CA VAL A 152 5.97 18.85 -11.29
C VAL A 152 4.63 19.57 -11.36
N GLN A 153 3.72 19.12 -12.22
CA GLN A 153 2.41 19.75 -12.40
C GLN A 153 1.58 19.79 -11.12
N ASN A 154 1.70 18.77 -10.27
CA ASN A 154 0.98 18.70 -9.00
C ASN A 154 1.78 19.25 -7.81
N GLY A 155 2.98 19.79 -8.05
CA GLY A 155 3.83 20.41 -7.02
C GLY A 155 4.32 19.45 -5.93
N TYR A 156 4.35 18.14 -6.15
CA TYR A 156 4.59 17.17 -5.06
C TYR A 156 5.93 17.31 -4.34
N SER A 157 6.88 18.08 -4.88
CA SER A 157 8.08 18.51 -4.15
C SER A 157 7.78 19.16 -2.80
N GLN A 158 6.67 19.88 -2.66
CA GLN A 158 6.28 20.52 -1.40
C GLN A 158 5.85 19.53 -0.31
N LEU A 159 5.59 18.26 -0.66
CA LEU A 159 5.21 17.21 0.28
C LEU A 159 6.43 16.45 0.83
N VAL A 160 7.63 16.73 0.32
CA VAL A 160 8.86 16.11 0.79
C VAL A 160 9.42 16.92 1.95
N THR A 161 9.31 16.38 3.16
CA THR A 161 9.99 16.90 4.35
C THR A 161 11.34 16.21 4.49
N ILE A 162 12.41 17.00 4.49
CA ILE A 162 13.74 16.52 4.89
C ILE A 162 13.93 17.00 6.32
N GLU A 163 13.77 16.09 7.27
CA GLU A 163 14.23 16.28 8.65
C GLU A 163 15.70 15.85 8.78
#